data_AF-A0A382HI57-F1
#
_entry.id   AF-A0A382HI57-F1
#
_cell.length_a   1.000
_cell.length_b   1.000
_cell.length_c   1.000
_cell.angle_alpha   90.00
_cell.angle_beta   90.00
_cell.angle_gamma   90.00
#
_symmetry.space_group_name_H-M   'P 1'
#
loop_
_entity.id
_entity.type
_entity.pdbx_description
1 polymer ?
#
loop_
_entity_poly.entity_id
_entity_poly.type
_entity_poly.pdbx_seq_one_letter_code
_entity_poly.pdbx_strand_id
1 'polypeptide(L)'
;VKEGDTLHTMSTMKNIIGRAKIEESFDRQFGIYDLNEFLGVMSLSKDADLVFDESFVQVKNGRSRVKYFFSDPSILVTIPEGFNPPETDCTFRISQTTLSDVTKACSVLQLPDVVIRNEDNVGVLVATDLKNTTSHEYKVELDPIDFPANFHFKIDNLKMTAGDYDLSVASDKNV
;
A
#
# COMPACT_ATOMS: atom_id res chain seq x y z
N VAL A 1 -0.89 -10.88 -11.29
CA VAL A 1 -2.04 -11.51 -10.60
C VAL A 1 -1.75 -12.99 -10.45
N LYS A 2 -1.91 -13.57 -9.25
CA LYS A 2 -1.80 -15.02 -9.02
C LYS A 2 -3.20 -15.64 -9.04
N GLU A 3 -3.27 -16.96 -9.20
CA GLU A 3 -4.51 -17.72 -9.03
C GLU A 3 -5.07 -17.55 -7.61
N GLY A 4 -6.39 -17.51 -7.47
CA GLY A 4 -7.11 -17.31 -6.22
C GLY A 4 -7.72 -15.92 -6.05
N ASP A 5 -8.05 -15.58 -4.80
CA ASP A 5 -8.83 -14.42 -4.38
C ASP A 5 -7.99 -13.33 -3.69
N THR A 6 -6.67 -13.42 -3.78
CA THR A 6 -5.76 -12.52 -3.07
C THR A 6 -4.81 -11.82 -4.04
N LEU A 7 -4.84 -10.49 -4.01
CA LEU A 7 -3.95 -9.62 -4.77
C LEU A 7 -2.75 -9.20 -3.92
N HIS A 8 -1.61 -9.12 -4.58
CA HIS A 8 -0.33 -8.72 -4.00
C HIS A 8 0.40 -7.75 -4.93
N THR A 9 1.07 -6.75 -4.35
CA THR A 9 1.95 -5.83 -5.08
C THR A 9 3.14 -5.42 -4.23
N MET A 10 4.21 -4.98 -4.87
CA MET A 10 5.41 -4.47 -4.24
C MET A 10 5.93 -3.25 -5.01
N SER A 11 6.38 -2.22 -4.30
CA SER A 11 7.04 -1.08 -4.94
C SER A 11 8.34 -1.51 -5.64
N THR A 12 8.75 -0.75 -6.65
CA THR A 12 10.03 -0.98 -7.34
C THR A 12 11.23 -0.89 -6.40
N MET A 13 11.15 -0.01 -5.39
CA MET A 13 12.14 0.13 -4.31
C MET A 13 12.08 -0.98 -3.26
N LYS A 14 11.12 -1.92 -3.35
CA LYS A 14 10.92 -3.06 -2.44
C LYS A 14 10.72 -2.68 -0.98
N ASN A 15 10.14 -1.51 -0.73
CA ASN A 15 9.92 -0.95 0.60
C ASN A 15 8.43 -0.78 0.96
N ILE A 16 7.52 -1.03 0.01
CA ILE A 16 6.08 -0.97 0.22
C ILE A 16 5.50 -2.26 -0.36
N ILE A 17 4.64 -2.90 0.42
CA ILE A 17 3.91 -4.10 0.02
C ILE A 17 2.42 -3.83 0.20
N GLY A 18 1.62 -4.22 -0.78
CA GLY A 18 0.16 -4.23 -0.68
C GLY A 18 -0.37 -5.65 -0.77
N ARG A 19 -1.36 -5.98 0.06
CA ARG A 19 -2.12 -7.22 0.00
C ARG A 19 -3.60 -6.91 0.20
N ALA A 20 -4.45 -7.47 -0.66
CA ALA A 20 -5.89 -7.36 -0.51
C ALA A 20 -6.56 -8.67 -0.88
N LYS A 21 -7.54 -9.09 -0.07
CA LYS A 21 -8.47 -10.14 -0.46
C LYS A 21 -9.61 -9.49 -1.24
N ILE A 22 -10.01 -10.11 -2.34
CA ILE A 22 -11.12 -9.67 -3.19
C ILE A 22 -12.25 -10.70 -3.12
N GLU A 23 -13.45 -10.31 -3.56
CA GLU A 23 -14.62 -11.20 -3.55
C GLU A 23 -14.55 -12.21 -4.72
N GLU A 24 -13.95 -11.80 -5.83
CA GLU A 24 -13.73 -12.63 -7.00
C GLU A 24 -12.48 -13.51 -6.85
N SER A 25 -12.39 -14.54 -7.68
CA SER A 25 -11.20 -15.38 -7.78
C SER A 25 -10.76 -15.46 -9.23
N PHE A 26 -9.44 -15.45 -9.45
CA PHE A 26 -8.84 -15.77 -10.73
C PHE A 26 -8.52 -17.26 -10.78
N ASP A 27 -8.81 -17.92 -11.89
CA ASP A 27 -8.54 -19.33 -12.15
C ASP A 27 -7.12 -19.59 -12.67
N ARG A 28 -6.34 -18.52 -12.88
CA ARG A 28 -4.98 -18.59 -13.41
C ARG A 28 -4.13 -17.40 -13.02
N GLN A 29 -2.82 -17.60 -13.13
CA GLN A 29 -1.83 -16.52 -13.05
C GLN A 29 -1.63 -15.82 -14.39
N PHE A 30 -1.46 -14.49 -14.34
CA PHE A 30 -1.07 -13.66 -15.50
C PHE A 30 -0.36 -12.37 -15.06
N GLY A 31 0.48 -11.84 -15.95
CA GLY A 31 1.23 -10.61 -15.74
C GLY A 31 0.52 -9.37 -16.30
N ILE A 32 0.62 -8.25 -15.57
CA ILE A 32 0.19 -6.93 -16.02
C ILE A 32 1.40 -6.01 -15.89
N TYR A 33 1.85 -5.42 -17.00
CA TYR A 33 2.98 -4.48 -17.00
C TYR A 33 2.51 -3.06 -16.67
N ASP A 34 1.53 -2.55 -17.42
CA ASP A 34 0.89 -1.27 -17.15
C ASP A 34 -0.51 -1.49 -16.56
N LEU A 35 -0.59 -1.33 -15.23
CA LEU A 35 -1.85 -1.47 -14.50
C LEU A 35 -2.87 -0.38 -14.88
N ASN A 36 -2.42 0.84 -15.17
CA ASN A 36 -3.33 1.93 -15.53
C ASN A 36 -3.94 1.68 -16.91
N GLU A 37 -3.15 1.18 -17.86
CA GLU A 37 -3.66 0.76 -19.17
C GLU A 37 -4.69 -0.37 -19.01
N PHE A 38 -4.38 -1.39 -18.21
CA PHE A 38 -5.29 -2.51 -17.95
C PHE A 38 -6.62 -2.05 -17.33
N LEU A 39 -6.56 -1.22 -16.28
CA LEU A 39 -7.75 -0.64 -15.64
C LEU A 39 -8.51 0.27 -16.61
N GLY A 40 -7.81 1.02 -17.45
CA GLY A 40 -8.38 1.81 -18.53
C GLY A 40 -9.19 0.94 -19.49
N VAL A 41 -8.62 -0.18 -19.97
CA VAL A 41 -9.32 -1.15 -20.83
C VAL A 41 -10.56 -1.72 -20.13
N MET A 42 -10.45 -2.09 -18.84
CA MET A 42 -11.60 -2.59 -18.08
C MET A 42 -12.69 -1.52 -17.92
N SER A 43 -12.32 -0.26 -17.76
CA SER A 43 -13.28 0.85 -17.64
C SER A 43 -14.06 1.16 -18.92
N LEU A 44 -13.58 0.72 -20.10
CA LEU A 44 -14.27 0.91 -21.38
C LEU A 44 -15.59 0.13 -21.45
N SER A 45 -15.81 -0.83 -20.56
CA SER A 45 -16.96 -1.71 -20.58
C SER A 45 -17.56 -1.86 -19.19
N LYS A 46 -18.88 -1.82 -19.11
CA LYS A 46 -19.62 -2.17 -17.90
C LYS A 46 -20.07 -3.63 -18.04
N ASP A 47 -19.80 -4.45 -17.03
CA ASP A 47 -20.20 -5.86 -16.97
C ASP A 47 -19.69 -6.68 -18.18
N ALA A 48 -18.40 -6.51 -18.52
CA ALA A 48 -17.79 -7.19 -19.66
C ALA A 48 -17.57 -8.69 -19.41
N ASP A 49 -17.76 -9.50 -20.45
CA ASP A 49 -17.34 -10.90 -20.44
C ASP A 49 -15.83 -10.97 -20.69
N LEU A 50 -15.09 -11.50 -19.71
CA LEU A 50 -13.66 -11.73 -19.80
C LEU A 50 -13.39 -13.16 -20.27
N VAL A 51 -12.68 -13.30 -21.40
CA VAL A 51 -12.23 -14.59 -21.91
C VAL A 51 -10.71 -14.63 -21.87
N PHE A 52 -10.18 -15.41 -20.94
CA PHE A 52 -8.75 -15.56 -20.71
C PHE A 52 -8.13 -16.61 -21.64
N ASP A 53 -6.99 -16.28 -22.22
CA ASP A 53 -6.14 -17.15 -23.03
C ASP A 53 -4.74 -17.22 -22.39
N GLU A 54 -3.79 -17.93 -22.98
CA GLU A 54 -2.43 -18.07 -22.44
C GLU A 54 -1.67 -16.75 -22.38
N SER A 55 -1.79 -15.92 -23.42
CA SER A 55 -1.00 -14.69 -23.54
C SER A 55 -1.83 -13.40 -23.50
N PHE A 56 -3.15 -13.49 -23.41
CA PHE A 56 -4.02 -12.31 -23.41
C PHE A 56 -5.37 -12.57 -22.76
N VAL A 57 -6.09 -11.49 -22.44
CA VAL A 57 -7.53 -11.50 -22.14
C VAL A 57 -8.29 -10.79 -23.25
N GLN A 58 -9.41 -11.37 -23.67
CA GLN A 58 -10.42 -10.69 -24.48
C GLN A 58 -11.50 -10.12 -23.57
N VAL A 59 -11.66 -8.80 -23.59
CA VAL A 59 -12.74 -8.07 -22.92
C VAL A 59 -13.85 -7.86 -23.94
N LYS A 60 -15.01 -8.49 -23.74
CA LYS A 60 -16.15 -8.43 -24.67
C LYS A 60 -17.29 -7.64 -24.03
N ASN A 61 -17.85 -6.71 -24.78
CA ASN A 61 -19.02 -5.94 -24.37
C ASN A 61 -19.94 -5.71 -25.57
N GLY A 62 -20.97 -6.54 -25.70
CA GLY A 62 -21.88 -6.56 -26.84
C GLY A 62 -21.14 -6.74 -28.17
N ARG A 63 -21.05 -5.66 -28.96
CA ARG A 63 -20.34 -5.64 -30.26
C ARG A 63 -18.88 -5.20 -30.16
N SER A 64 -18.45 -4.67 -29.03
CA SER A 64 -17.07 -4.25 -28.78
C SER A 64 -16.22 -5.41 -28.26
N ARG A 65 -14.96 -5.47 -28.68
CA ARG A 65 -13.97 -6.44 -28.20
C ARG A 65 -12.63 -5.74 -28.10
N VAL A 66 -11.97 -5.89 -26.95
CA VAL A 66 -10.59 -5.46 -26.73
C VAL A 66 -9.74 -6.70 -26.42
N LYS A 67 -8.58 -6.80 -27.06
CA LYS A 67 -7.59 -7.82 -26.76
C LYS A 67 -6.44 -7.16 -26.01
N TYR A 68 -6.19 -7.58 -24.77
CA TYR A 68 -5.11 -7.06 -23.92
C TYR A 68 -4.09 -8.17 -23.67
N PHE A 69 -2.84 -7.96 -24.07
CA PHE A 69 -1.77 -8.94 -23.87
C PHE A 69 -1.21 -8.89 -22.45
N PHE A 70 -0.94 -10.06 -21.88
CA PHE A 70 -0.25 -10.18 -20.60
C PHE A 70 1.25 -9.94 -20.77
N SER A 71 1.88 -9.49 -19.69
CA SER A 71 3.33 -9.44 -19.61
C SER A 71 3.91 -10.76 -19.14
N ASP A 72 5.17 -10.99 -19.50
CA ASP A 72 5.96 -12.07 -18.90
C ASP A 72 6.08 -11.82 -17.38
N PRO A 73 5.66 -12.77 -16.52
CA PRO A 73 5.78 -12.61 -15.08
C PRO A 73 7.21 -12.38 -14.58
N SER A 74 8.23 -12.86 -15.31
CA SER A 74 9.65 -12.77 -14.92
C SER A 74 10.21 -11.35 -14.93
N ILE A 75 9.60 -10.42 -15.65
CA ILE A 75 10.00 -9.01 -15.68
C ILE A 75 9.28 -8.16 -14.63
N LEU A 76 8.33 -8.74 -13.89
CA LEU A 76 7.55 -8.03 -12.89
C LEU A 76 8.24 -8.08 -11.52
N VAL A 77 8.27 -6.93 -10.85
CA VAL A 77 8.65 -6.86 -9.44
C VAL A 77 7.49 -7.38 -8.60
N THR A 78 7.69 -8.50 -7.92
CA THR A 78 6.67 -9.15 -7.09
C THR A 78 7.25 -9.52 -5.72
N ILE A 79 6.37 -9.80 -4.76
CA ILE A 79 6.75 -10.25 -3.43
C ILE A 79 7.47 -11.60 -3.56
N PRO A 80 8.66 -11.79 -2.94
CA PRO A 80 9.34 -13.07 -2.91
C PRO A 80 8.45 -14.19 -2.35
N GLU A 81 8.62 -15.40 -2.87
CA GLU A 81 7.96 -16.56 -2.29
C GLU A 81 8.40 -16.78 -0.84
N GLY A 82 7.46 -17.12 0.03
CA GLY A 82 7.73 -17.35 1.45
C GLY A 82 7.90 -16.10 2.31
N PHE A 83 7.72 -14.89 1.75
CA PHE A 83 7.72 -13.67 2.57
C PHE A 83 6.59 -13.71 3.60
N ASN A 84 6.97 -13.57 4.87
CA ASN A 84 6.05 -13.35 5.98
C ASN A 84 6.49 -12.09 6.73
N PRO A 85 5.57 -11.21 7.16
CA PRO A 85 5.92 -10.13 8.08
C PRO A 85 6.58 -10.68 9.36
N PRO A 86 7.50 -9.92 9.98
CA PRO A 86 8.11 -10.33 11.24
C PRO A 86 7.08 -10.33 12.38
N GLU A 87 7.46 -10.91 13.52
CA GLU A 87 6.66 -10.79 14.74
C GLU A 87 6.56 -9.32 15.16
N THR A 88 5.38 -8.92 15.62
CA THR A 88 5.04 -7.52 15.93
C THR A 88 5.44 -7.20 17.37
N ASP A 89 6.18 -6.10 17.57
CA ASP A 89 6.55 -5.60 18.89
C ASP A 89 5.39 -4.86 19.56
N CYS A 90 4.64 -4.07 18.77
CA CYS A 90 3.51 -3.31 19.27
C CYS A 90 2.44 -3.09 18.21
N THR A 91 1.19 -3.01 18.65
CA THR A 91 0.04 -2.70 17.81
C THR A 91 -0.75 -1.56 18.42
N PHE A 92 -1.15 -0.59 17.62
CA PHE A 92 -2.00 0.52 18.04
C PHE A 92 -2.89 0.98 16.88
N ARG A 93 -3.97 1.70 17.22
CA ARG A 93 -4.95 2.17 16.23
C ARG A 93 -4.64 3.58 15.77
N ILE A 94 -4.87 3.83 14.49
CA ILE A 94 -4.85 5.18 13.92
C ILE A 94 -6.11 5.39 13.11
N SER A 95 -6.82 6.48 13.42
CA SER A 95 -8.03 6.85 12.68
C SER A 95 -7.70 7.43 11.30
N GLN A 96 -8.64 7.29 10.38
CA GLN A 96 -8.60 7.93 9.06
C GLN A 96 -8.41 9.44 9.19
N THR A 97 -9.09 10.07 10.15
CA THR A 97 -9.01 11.51 10.39
C THR A 97 -7.59 11.92 10.76
N THR A 98 -6.98 11.22 11.73
CA THR A 98 -5.61 11.46 12.16
C THR A 98 -4.60 11.31 11.02
N LEU A 99 -4.71 10.22 10.23
CA LEU A 99 -3.85 10.01 9.06
C LEU A 99 -4.03 11.11 8.01
N SER A 100 -5.28 11.51 7.76
CA SER A 100 -5.61 12.56 6.79
C SER A 100 -5.04 13.91 7.20
N ASP A 101 -5.12 14.26 8.47
CA ASP A 101 -4.67 15.56 8.96
C ASP A 101 -3.14 15.65 8.98
N VAL A 102 -2.45 14.58 9.37
CA VAL A 102 -0.98 14.50 9.25
C VAL A 102 -0.52 14.53 7.80
N THR A 103 -1.20 13.82 6.89
CA THR A 103 -0.87 13.85 5.45
C THR A 103 -1.08 15.25 4.86
N LYS A 104 -2.15 15.94 5.23
CA LYS A 104 -2.39 17.34 4.84
C LYS A 104 -1.30 18.26 5.39
N ALA A 105 -0.92 18.10 6.66
CA ALA A 105 0.15 18.88 7.27
C ALA A 105 1.48 18.70 6.54
N CYS A 106 1.85 17.45 6.21
CA CYS A 106 3.01 17.16 5.36
C CYS A 106 2.95 17.91 4.03
N SER A 107 1.80 17.91 3.35
CA SER A 107 1.65 18.59 2.07
C SER A 107 1.73 20.12 2.19
N VAL A 108 1.06 20.72 3.18
CA VAL A 108 1.00 22.17 3.37
C VAL A 108 2.34 22.74 3.82
N LEU A 109 3.00 22.06 4.77
CA LEU A 109 4.28 22.50 5.35
C LEU A 109 5.50 21.93 4.61
N GLN A 110 5.27 21.16 3.54
CA GLN A 110 6.31 20.49 2.75
C GLN A 110 7.23 19.59 3.60
N LEU A 111 6.65 18.89 4.57
CA LEU A 111 7.36 18.03 5.50
C LEU A 111 7.47 16.59 4.94
N PRO A 112 8.68 16.04 4.77
CA PRO A 112 8.90 14.75 4.11
C PRO A 112 8.74 13.54 5.03
N ASP A 113 8.73 13.74 6.35
CA ASP A 113 8.78 12.67 7.33
C ASP A 113 7.52 12.64 8.21
N VAL A 114 7.08 11.42 8.51
CA VAL A 114 6.09 11.10 9.52
C VAL A 114 6.75 10.23 10.58
N VAL A 115 6.69 10.66 11.82
CA VAL A 115 7.31 10.01 12.97
C VAL A 115 6.22 9.55 13.92
N ILE A 116 6.31 8.30 14.35
CA ILE A 116 5.52 7.77 15.46
C ILE A 116 6.45 7.56 16.63
N ARG A 117 6.19 8.22 17.75
CA ARG A 117 7.03 8.07 18.95
C ARG A 117 6.21 8.05 20.23
N ASN A 118 6.77 7.47 21.27
CA ASN A 118 6.25 7.58 22.63
C ASN A 118 6.88 8.80 23.31
N GLU A 119 6.06 9.70 23.84
CA GLU A 119 6.46 10.82 24.68
C GLU A 119 5.76 10.69 26.04
N ASP A 120 6.50 10.31 27.10
CA ASP A 120 5.99 10.19 28.47
C ASP A 120 4.71 9.34 28.61
N ASN A 121 4.67 8.18 27.94
CA ASN A 121 3.53 7.26 27.84
C ASN A 121 2.35 7.76 26.99
N VAL A 122 2.54 8.83 26.23
CA VAL A 122 1.58 9.30 25.22
C VAL A 122 2.15 8.97 23.84
N GLY A 123 1.41 8.19 23.04
CA GLY A 123 1.75 8.01 21.63
C GLY A 123 1.55 9.30 20.87
N VAL A 124 2.47 9.65 19.98
CA VAL A 124 2.33 10.84 19.12
C VAL A 124 2.64 10.50 17.67
N LEU A 125 1.86 11.08 16.76
CA LEU A 125 2.09 11.07 15.32
C LEU A 125 2.50 12.47 14.88
N VAL A 126 3.66 12.58 14.25
CA VAL A 126 4.34 13.86 14.01
C VAL A 126 4.74 13.98 12.55
N ALA A 127 4.29 15.03 11.86
CA ALA A 127 4.85 15.45 10.58
C ALA A 127 6.02 16.39 10.82
N THR A 128 7.19 16.13 10.21
CA THR A 128 8.41 16.93 10.39
C THR A 128 9.42 16.72 9.24
N ASP A 129 10.59 17.37 9.33
CA ASP A 129 11.77 17.07 8.51
C ASP A 129 12.91 16.65 9.44
N LEU A 130 13.22 15.36 9.44
CA LEU A 130 14.25 14.79 10.31
C LEU A 130 15.67 15.28 9.97
N LYS A 131 15.87 15.88 8.79
CA LYS A 131 17.16 16.43 8.37
C LYS A 131 17.33 17.90 8.76
N ASN A 132 16.28 18.55 9.26
CA ASN A 132 16.28 19.97 9.58
C ASN A 132 15.94 20.19 11.07
N THR A 133 16.93 20.62 11.85
CA THR A 133 16.79 20.83 13.30
C THR A 133 15.90 22.01 13.67
N THR A 134 15.59 22.90 12.72
CA THR A 134 14.67 24.03 12.90
C THR A 134 13.40 23.87 12.07
N SER A 135 13.02 22.62 11.76
CA SER A 135 11.83 22.33 10.96
C SER A 135 10.53 22.72 11.67
N HIS A 136 9.48 22.93 10.87
CA HIS A 136 8.13 22.96 11.39
C HIS A 136 7.70 21.57 11.86
N GLU A 137 6.80 21.54 12.84
CA GLU A 137 6.21 20.31 13.34
C GLU A 137 4.69 20.44 13.36
N TYR A 138 3.99 19.40 12.93
CA TYR A 138 2.58 19.19 13.23
C TYR A 138 2.45 17.87 14.00
N LYS A 139 1.87 17.93 15.20
CA LYS A 139 1.80 16.82 16.14
C LYS A 139 0.35 16.54 16.53
N VAL A 140 0.00 15.26 16.57
CA VAL A 140 -1.29 14.75 17.06
C VAL A 140 -1.03 13.67 18.09
N GLU A 141 -1.73 13.75 19.22
CA GLU A 141 -1.69 12.71 20.25
C GLU A 141 -2.52 11.48 19.81
N LEU A 142 -2.00 10.31 20.12
CA LEU A 142 -2.60 9.00 19.92
C LEU A 142 -2.90 8.37 21.28
N ASP A 143 -3.49 7.18 21.25
CA ASP A 143 -3.57 6.34 22.44
C ASP A 143 -2.16 6.00 22.99
N PRO A 144 -2.03 5.74 24.29
CA PRO A 144 -0.77 5.31 24.91
C PRO A 144 -0.14 4.12 24.18
N ILE A 145 1.17 4.21 23.89
CA ILE A 145 1.94 3.14 23.28
C ILE A 145 2.84 2.54 24.37
N ASP A 146 2.57 1.33 24.85
CA ASP A 146 3.37 0.65 25.88
C ASP A 146 4.65 0.02 25.29
N PHE A 147 5.41 0.84 24.55
CA PHE A 147 6.67 0.47 23.90
C PHE A 147 7.49 1.76 23.66
N PRO A 148 8.83 1.74 23.75
CA PRO A 148 9.69 2.87 23.42
C PRO A 148 9.74 3.11 21.89
N ALA A 149 8.58 3.40 21.30
CA ALA A 149 8.39 3.60 19.88
C ALA A 149 9.15 4.85 19.41
N ASN A 150 9.88 4.71 18.29
CA ASN A 150 10.43 5.82 17.54
C ASN A 150 10.63 5.40 16.07
N PHE A 151 9.52 5.39 15.33
CA PHE A 151 9.45 4.86 13.97
C PHE A 151 9.33 5.98 12.96
N HIS A 152 10.16 5.92 11.92
CA HIS A 152 10.29 7.00 10.94
C HIS A 152 9.84 6.50 9.57
N PHE A 153 8.93 7.24 8.95
CA PHE A 153 8.39 6.94 7.63
C PHE A 153 8.55 8.15 6.72
N LYS A 154 8.88 7.89 5.46
CA LYS A 154 8.71 8.91 4.41
C LYS A 154 7.24 9.00 4.06
N ILE A 155 6.70 10.22 4.00
CA ILE A 155 5.29 10.43 3.59
C ILE A 155 5.00 9.79 2.23
N ASP A 156 5.99 9.79 1.33
CA ASP A 156 5.89 9.16 0.01
C ASP A 156 5.64 7.65 0.06
N ASN A 157 6.02 6.98 1.15
CA ASN A 157 5.79 5.55 1.33
C ASN A 157 4.41 5.22 1.91
N LEU A 158 3.68 6.20 2.46
CA LEU A 158 2.34 6.01 3.03
C LEU A 158 1.28 6.02 1.93
N LYS A 159 1.26 4.99 1.08
CA LYS A 159 0.31 4.80 -0.04
C LYS A 159 -0.98 4.07 0.37
N MET A 160 -1.46 4.31 1.58
CA MET A 160 -2.65 3.66 2.14
C MET A 160 -3.92 4.27 1.55
N THR A 161 -4.98 3.48 1.41
CA THR A 161 -6.32 4.00 1.08
C THR A 161 -6.92 4.74 2.27
N ALA A 162 -7.96 5.55 2.06
CA ALA A 162 -8.67 6.15 3.19
C ALA A 162 -9.31 5.05 4.06
N GLY A 163 -9.06 5.10 5.36
CA GLY A 163 -9.64 4.16 6.33
C GLY A 163 -8.98 4.29 7.70
N ASP A 164 -9.57 3.63 8.68
CA ASP A 164 -8.96 3.38 9.99
C ASP A 164 -8.03 2.17 9.87
N TYR A 165 -6.91 2.19 10.59
CA TYR A 165 -5.89 1.14 10.52
C TYR A 165 -5.47 0.66 11.91
N ASP A 166 -5.34 -0.66 12.06
CA ASP A 166 -4.54 -1.29 13.11
C ASP A 166 -3.08 -1.31 12.64
N LEU A 167 -2.25 -0.41 13.16
CA LEU A 167 -0.84 -0.34 12.84
C LEU A 167 -0.05 -1.31 13.72
N SER A 168 0.63 -2.25 13.08
CA SER A 168 1.55 -3.18 13.72
C SER A 168 2.98 -2.83 13.34
N VAL A 169 3.86 -2.73 14.34
CA VAL A 169 5.26 -2.36 14.12
C VAL A 169 6.19 -3.44 14.67
N ALA A 170 7.28 -3.68 13.95
CA ALA A 170 8.35 -4.57 14.33
C ALA A 170 9.70 -3.89 14.10
N SER A 171 10.60 -4.05 15.06
CA SER A 171 11.97 -3.55 15.06
C SER A 171 12.91 -4.55 14.40
N ASP A 172 12.55 -5.83 14.47
CA ASP A 172 13.24 -6.90 13.76
C ASP A 172 13.08 -6.73 12.25
N LYS A 173 14.20 -6.86 11.55
CA LYS A 173 14.20 -6.85 10.09
C LYS A 173 13.85 -8.24 9.60
N ASN A 174 12.95 -8.33 8.62
CA ASN A 174 12.88 -9.52 7.78
C ASN A 174 14.23 -9.70 7.07
N VAL A 175 14.98 -10.72 7.49
CA VAL A 175 16.23 -11.16 6.86
C VAL A 175 15.92 -12.04 5.65
#